data_AF-A0A516GZM7-F1
#
_entry.id   AF-A0A516GZM7-F1
#
_cell.length_a   1.000
_cell.length_b   1.000
_cell.length_c   1.000
_cell.angle_alpha   90.00
_cell.angle_beta   90.00
_cell.angle_gamma   90.00
#
_symmetry.space_group_name_H-M   'P 1'
#
loop_
_entity.id
_entity.type
_entity.pdbx_description
1 polymer ?
#
loop_
_entity_poly.entity_id
_entity_poly.type
_entity_poly.pdbx_seq_one_letter_code
_entity_poly.pdbx_strand_id
1 'polypeptide(L)' 'MSDMMSGPLQGDLASAFARCFRGSDGERVLMHLRRITIERRPAPDCSEAELRHLEGQRHLAAYIQQLVARGQLGS' A
#
# COMPACT_ATOMS: atom_id res chain seq x y z
N MET A 1 -8.31 0.43 -26.79
CA MET A 1 -8.00 1.66 -26.02
C MET A 1 -7.67 1.33 -24.56
N SER A 2 -6.72 0.42 -24.29
CA SER A 2 -6.32 0.05 -22.90
C SER A 2 -4.80 0.11 -22.68
N ASP A 3 -4.01 0.42 -23.71
CA ASP A 3 -2.55 0.28 -23.67
C ASP A 3 -1.79 1.62 -23.65
N MET A 4 -2.49 2.77 -23.65
CA MET A 4 -1.87 4.10 -23.67
C MET A 4 -1.79 4.82 -22.31
N MET A 5 -2.21 4.20 -21.21
CA MET A 5 -2.14 4.79 -19.85
C MET A 5 -1.13 4.09 -18.93
N SER A 6 -0.35 3.13 -19.44
CA SER A 6 0.46 2.23 -18.62
C SER A 6 1.95 2.61 -18.52
N GLY A 7 2.43 3.59 -19.31
CA GLY A 7 3.85 3.93 -19.39
C GLY A 7 4.32 4.96 -18.34
N PRO A 8 4.18 6.29 -18.52
CA PRO A 8 4.88 7.27 -17.68
C PRO A 8 4.23 7.53 -16.31
N LEU A 9 2.91 7.37 -16.19
CA LEU A 9 2.13 7.73 -14.99
C LEU A 9 2.44 6.85 -13.78
N GLN A 10 2.75 5.57 -13.99
CA GLN A 10 3.05 4.65 -12.89
C GLN A 10 4.43 4.91 -12.28
N GLY A 11 5.41 5.30 -13.10
CA GLY A 11 6.74 5.72 -12.62
C GLY A 11 6.68 7.03 -11.84
N ASP A 12 5.89 8.00 -12.32
CA ASP A 12 5.63 9.26 -11.61
C ASP A 12 4.91 9.01 -10.28
N LEU A 13 3.88 8.16 -10.28
CA LEU A 13 3.13 7.82 -9.07
C LEU A 13 4.01 7.09 -8.04
N ALA A 14 4.80 6.09 -8.44
CA ALA A 14 5.71 5.40 -7.53
C ALA A 14 6.72 6.38 -6.90
N SER A 15 7.26 7.30 -7.70
CA SER A 15 8.17 8.35 -7.22
C SER A 15 7.47 9.30 -6.24
N ALA A 16 6.22 9.68 -6.50
CA ALA A 16 5.42 10.50 -5.59
C ALA A 16 5.18 9.80 -4.25
N PHE A 17 4.79 8.52 -4.26
CA PHE A 17 4.66 7.72 -3.05
C PHE A 17 5.98 7.63 -2.28
N ALA A 18 7.09 7.33 -2.96
CA ALA A 18 8.40 7.27 -2.32
C ALA A 18 8.81 8.60 -1.67
N ARG A 19 8.44 9.75 -2.25
CA ARG A 19 8.66 11.07 -1.63
C ARG A 19 7.75 11.30 -0.43
N CYS A 20 6.45 10.98 -0.53
CA CYS A 20 5.48 11.17 0.56
C CYS A 20 5.82 10.36 1.82
N PHE A 21 6.38 9.16 1.65
CA PHE A 21 6.74 8.26 2.75
C PHE A 21 8.24 8.25 3.07
N ARG A 22 8.99 9.28 2.65
CA ARG A 22 10.42 9.41 2.95
C ARG A 22 10.63 9.91 4.38
N GLY A 23 11.57 9.31 5.10
CA GLY A 23 11.97 9.74 6.45
C GLY A 23 11.10 9.14 7.56
N SER A 24 11.37 9.57 8.79
CA SER A 24 10.84 8.94 10.02
C SER A 24 9.31 8.91 10.10
N ASP A 25 8.64 9.96 9.65
CA ASP A 25 7.18 10.04 9.71
C ASP A 25 6.54 9.11 8.67
N GLY A 26 7.12 9.04 7.46
CA GLY A 26 6.70 8.11 6.43
C GLY A 26 6.83 6.66 6.87
N GLU A 27 7.98 6.30 7.47
CA GLU A 27 8.21 4.98 8.06
C GLU A 27 7.20 4.68 9.17
N ARG A 28 6.92 5.65 10.05
CA ARG A 28 5.93 5.51 11.12
C ARG A 28 4.53 5.25 10.58
N VAL A 29 4.13 5.94 9.51
CA VAL A 29 2.83 5.70 8.85
C VAL A 29 2.78 4.32 8.20
N LEU A 30 3.82 3.92 7.47
CA LEU A 30 3.86 2.59 6.84
C LEU A 30 3.81 1.46 7.87
N MET A 31 4.55 1.59 8.99
CA MET A 31 4.48 0.66 10.11
C MET A 31 3.07 0.62 10.72
N HIS A 32 2.43 1.78 10.90
CA HIS A 32 1.07 1.85 11.43
C HIS A 32 0.08 1.13 10.51
N LEU A 33 0.12 1.39 9.20
CA LEU A 33 -0.73 0.74 8.21
C LEU A 33 -0.55 -0.77 8.24
N ARG A 34 0.70 -1.25 8.22
CA ARG A 34 1.03 -2.68 8.31
C ARG A 34 0.42 -3.32 9.56
N ARG A 35 0.52 -2.65 10.71
CA ARG A 35 -0.02 -3.15 11.99
C ARG A 35 -1.54 -3.32 11.96
N ILE A 36 -2.25 -2.33 11.40
CA ILE A 36 -3.74 -2.34 11.42
C ILE A 36 -4.37 -3.17 10.29
N THR A 37 -3.59 -3.58 9.28
CA THR A 37 -4.10 -4.38 8.15
C THR A 37 -3.42 -5.76 8.04
N ILE A 38 -2.14 -5.81 7.68
CA ILE A 38 -1.38 -7.04 7.38
C ILE A 38 -1.22 -7.90 8.63
N GLU A 39 -0.81 -7.28 9.75
CA GLU A 39 -0.56 -8.00 11.00
C GLU A 39 -1.82 -8.16 11.85
N ARG A 40 -2.90 -7.47 11.48
CA ARG A 40 -4.19 -7.57 12.17
C ARG A 40 -4.76 -8.98 11.98
N ARG A 41 -4.99 -9.64 13.11
CA ARG A 41 -5.69 -10.93 13.18
C ARG A 41 -7.17 -10.67 13.49
N PRO A 42 -8.09 -11.13 12.63
CA PRO A 42 -9.51 -11.06 12.94
C PRO A 42 -9.86 -12.07 14.04
N ALA A 43 -10.96 -11.83 14.74
CA ALA A 43 -11.51 -12.75 15.74
C ALA A 43 -12.02 -14.03 15.04
N PRO A 44 -12.03 -15.20 15.73
CA PRO A 44 -12.44 -16.46 15.12
C PRO A 44 -13.91 -16.47 14.66
N ASP A 45 -14.74 -15.62 15.27
CA ASP A 45 -16.17 -15.46 15.01
C ASP A 45 -16.49 -14.25 14.11
N CYS A 46 -15.48 -13.62 13.51
CA CYS A 46 -15.71 -12.50 12.59
C CYS A 46 -16.56 -12.90 11.39
N SER A 47 -17.39 -11.98 10.92
CA SER A 47 -18.23 -12.19 9.75
C SER A 47 -17.41 -12.23 8.46
N GLU A 48 -17.94 -12.88 7.43
CA GLU A 48 -17.32 -12.86 6.10
C GLU A 48 -17.20 -11.45 5.52
N ALA A 49 -18.13 -10.54 5.84
CA ALA A 49 -18.08 -9.16 5.40
C ALA A 49 -16.87 -8.43 6.01
N GLU A 50 -16.59 -8.65 7.29
CA GLU A 50 -15.41 -8.11 7.96
C GLU A 50 -14.12 -8.71 7.40
N LEU A 51 -14.09 -10.02 7.10
CA LEU A 51 -12.95 -10.67 6.45
C LEU A 51 -12.66 -10.06 5.08
N ARG A 52 -13.68 -9.93 4.22
CA ARG A 52 -13.53 -9.32 2.89
C ARG A 52 -13.10 -7.86 2.98
N HIS A 53 -13.63 -7.12 3.95
CA HIS A 53 -13.21 -5.74 4.18
C HIS A 53 -11.74 -5.66 4.60
N LEU A 54 -11.31 -6.49 5.55
CA LEU A 54 -9.91 -6.56 5.98
C LEU A 54 -8.99 -6.95 4.83
N GLU A 55 -9.41 -7.88 3.96
CA GLU A 55 -8.63 -8.27 2.80
C GLU A 55 -8.47 -7.14 1.78
N GLY A 56 -9.53 -6.35 1.55
CA GLY A 56 -9.42 -5.12 0.75
C GLY A 56 -8.43 -4.11 1.35
N GLN A 57 -8.42 -3.97 2.68
CA GLN A 57 -7.44 -3.12 3.37
C GLN A 57 -6.00 -3.65 3.23
N ARG A 58 -5.80 -4.97 3.31
CA ARG A 58 -4.48 -5.60 3.13
C ARG A 58 -3.95 -5.41 1.73
N HIS A 59 -4.80 -5.61 0.72
CA HIS A 59 -4.44 -5.38 -0.68
C HIS A 59 -3.98 -3.92 -0.89
N LEU A 60 -4.74 -2.94 -0.38
CA LEU A 60 -4.38 -1.54 -0.50
C LEU A 60 -3.06 -1.21 0.21
N ALA A 61 -2.86 -1.70 1.44
CA ALA A 61 -1.62 -1.48 2.18
C ALA A 61 -0.40 -2.07 1.45
N ALA A 62 -0.52 -3.29 0.94
CA ALA A 62 0.54 -3.94 0.16
C ALA A 62 0.85 -3.16 -1.12
N TYR A 63 -0.19 -2.66 -1.81
CA TYR A 63 -0.02 -1.85 -3.02
C TYR A 63 0.72 -0.54 -2.74
N ILE A 64 0.40 0.15 -1.64
CA ILE A 64 1.13 1.35 -1.21
C ILE A 64 2.60 1.02 -0.93
N GLN A 65 2.88 -0.06 -0.18
CA GLN A 65 4.25 -0.50 0.10
C GLN A 65 5.03 -0.79 -1.19
N GLN A 66 4.38 -1.42 -2.18
CA GLN A 66 4.97 -1.71 -3.48
C GLN A 66 5.29 -0.44 -4.28
N LEU A 67 4.40 0.56 -4.30
CA LEU A 67 4.66 1.84 -4.95
C LEU A 67 5.84 2.58 -4.30
N VAL A 68 5.89 2.61 -2.96
CA VAL A 68 7.00 3.22 -2.22
C VAL A 68 8.33 2.52 -2.56
N ALA A 69 8.37 1.18 -2.49
CA ALA A 69 9.58 0.41 -2.79
C ALA A 69 10.04 0.61 -4.24
N ARG A 70 9.11 0.59 -5.21
CA ARG A 70 9.42 0.86 -6.62
C ARG A 70 9.98 2.26 -6.83
N GLY A 71 9.37 3.27 -6.21
CA GLY A 71 9.83 4.65 -6.32
C GLY A 71 11.21 4.86 -5.71
N GLN A 72 11.55 4.16 -4.62
CA GLN A 72 12.88 4.21 -4.01
C GLN A 72 13.97 3.56 -4.88
N LEU A 73 13.65 2.48 -5.62
CA LEU A 73 14.60 1.81 -6.52
C LEU A 73 14.86 2.58 -7.83
N GLY A 74 13.90 3.39 -8.27
CA GLY A 74 14.01 4.23 -9.47
C GLY A 74 14.42 5.68 -9.22
N SER A 75 14.71 6.05 -7.95
CA SER A 75 15.20 7.37 -7.55
C SER A 75 16.71 7.52 -7.70
#